data_AF-A0A661FDX2-F1
#
_entry.id   AF-A0A661FDX2-F1
#
_cell.length_a   1.000
_cell.length_b   1.000
_cell.length_c   1.000
_cell.angle_alpha   90.00
_cell.angle_beta   90.00
_cell.angle_gamma   90.00
#
_symmetry.space_group_name_H-M   'P 1'
#
loop_
_entity.id
_entity.type
_entity.pdbx_description
1 polymer ?
#
loop_
_entity_poly.entity_id
_entity_poly.type
_entity_poly.pdbx_seq_one_letter_code
_entity_poly.pdbx_strand_id
1 'polypeptide(L)'
;MATFKLDGKEVEASSGESILQVALREGKEIPHLCYKEGLAAAGNCRACMVEIEGERVLAASCCRNIEEGMVVHTDSGRAEKARKSVLELLLSDSSDERYTTSSELAHWAKKVEARSNYYPSHTQPKEDHSHPAISVNLDACIQCTRCLR
;
A
#
# COMPACT_ATOMS: atom_id res chain seq x y z
N MET A 1 -24.74 8.13 -0.08
CA MET A 1 -23.67 8.69 0.77
C MET A 1 -23.69 7.90 2.06
N ALA A 2 -22.53 7.74 2.70
CA ALA A 2 -22.41 7.08 4.00
C ALA A 2 -21.59 7.95 4.94
N THR A 3 -22.01 8.06 6.19
CA THR A 3 -21.28 8.76 7.24
C THR A 3 -20.52 7.74 8.07
N PHE A 4 -19.24 7.99 8.31
CA PHE A 4 -18.36 7.08 9.04
C PHE A 4 -17.31 7.88 9.83
N LYS A 5 -16.59 7.21 10.73
CA LYS A 5 -15.49 7.82 11.49
C LYS A 5 -14.14 7.39 10.94
N LEU A 6 -13.28 8.36 10.63
CA LEU A 6 -11.89 8.17 10.25
C LEU A 6 -10.99 8.82 11.30
N ASP A 7 -10.26 8.02 12.07
CA ASP A 7 -9.41 8.46 13.19
C ASP A 7 -10.16 9.38 14.17
N GLY A 8 -11.41 9.02 14.47
CA GLY A 8 -12.29 9.78 15.38
C GLY A 8 -12.99 11.00 14.76
N LYS A 9 -12.63 11.41 13.54
CA LYS A 9 -13.33 12.48 12.79
C LYS A 9 -14.49 11.89 12.00
N GLU A 10 -15.65 12.52 12.07
CA GLU A 10 -16.80 12.17 11.23
C GLU A 10 -16.60 12.69 9.80
N VAL A 11 -16.78 11.82 8.81
CA VAL A 11 -16.52 12.08 7.39
C VAL A 11 -17.63 11.47 6.55
N GLU A 12 -18.01 12.15 5.47
CA GLU A 12 -18.97 11.66 4.49
C GLU A 12 -18.25 11.01 3.30
N ALA A 13 -18.80 9.89 2.82
CA ALA A 13 -18.33 9.16 1.66
C ALA A 13 -19.41 9.04 0.58
N SER A 14 -19.01 9.19 -0.67
CA SER A 14 -19.86 8.86 -1.81
C SER A 14 -20.00 7.35 -1.96
N SER A 15 -21.08 6.91 -2.62
CA SER A 15 -21.31 5.49 -2.83
C SER A 15 -20.18 4.88 -3.65
N GLY A 16 -19.61 3.78 -3.15
CA GLY A 16 -18.53 3.05 -3.82
C GLY A 16 -17.12 3.62 -3.58
N GLU A 17 -16.97 4.71 -2.82
CA GLU A 17 -15.63 5.16 -2.42
C GLU A 17 -14.98 4.15 -1.47
N SER A 18 -13.70 3.90 -1.72
CA SER A 18 -12.86 3.10 -0.84
C SER A 18 -12.37 3.94 0.34
N ILE A 19 -12.02 3.26 1.45
CA ILE A 19 -11.42 3.92 2.62
C ILE A 19 -10.18 4.74 2.22
N LEU A 20 -9.32 4.19 1.35
CA LEU A 20 -8.11 4.89 0.89
C LEU A 20 -8.45 6.19 0.14
N GLN A 21 -9.45 6.18 -0.74
CA GLN A 21 -9.84 7.35 -1.52
C GLN A 21 -10.28 8.50 -0.60
N VAL A 22 -11.16 8.19 0.36
CA VAL A 22 -11.62 9.19 1.32
C VAL A 22 -10.50 9.64 2.25
N ALA A 23 -9.65 8.72 2.71
CA ALA A 23 -8.51 9.09 3.55
C ALA A 23 -7.57 10.08 2.84
N LEU A 24 -7.24 9.84 1.57
CA LEU A 24 -6.40 10.76 0.78
C LEU A 24 -7.07 12.13 0.59
N ARG A 25 -8.39 12.17 0.33
CA ARG A 25 -9.16 13.42 0.26
C ARG A 25 -9.13 14.21 1.57
N GLU A 26 -9.19 13.51 2.70
CA GLU A 26 -9.11 14.10 4.04
C GLU A 26 -7.67 14.43 4.48
N GLY A 27 -6.68 14.29 3.58
CA GLY A 27 -5.27 14.59 3.86
C GLY A 27 -4.57 13.54 4.73
N LYS A 28 -5.15 12.35 4.90
CA LYS A 28 -4.54 11.24 5.61
C LYS A 28 -3.61 10.46 4.68
N GLU A 29 -2.38 10.27 5.13
CA GLU A 29 -1.37 9.59 4.35
C GLU A 29 -1.27 8.12 4.76
N ILE A 30 -1.84 7.25 3.92
CA ILE A 30 -1.75 5.80 4.09
C ILE A 30 -0.80 5.24 3.03
N PRO A 31 0.22 4.44 3.39
CA PRO A 31 1.10 3.81 2.42
C PRO A 31 0.34 3.03 1.34
N HIS A 32 0.69 3.22 0.08
CA HIS A 32 0.06 2.52 -1.04
C HIS A 32 1.01 2.40 -2.22
N LEU A 33 1.07 1.21 -2.83
CA LEU A 33 2.02 0.87 -3.90
C LEU A 33 1.39 0.21 -5.12
N CYS A 34 0.26 -0.50 -4.99
CA CYS A 34 -0.44 -1.09 -6.15
C CYS A 34 -1.67 -0.28 -6.57
N TYR A 35 -2.15 0.61 -5.71
CA TYR A 35 -3.24 1.54 -5.99
C TYR A 35 -2.74 2.66 -6.89
N LYS A 36 -3.52 3.03 -7.91
CA LYS A 36 -3.29 4.20 -8.75
C LYS A 36 -4.64 4.68 -9.23
N GLU A 37 -4.87 5.98 -9.17
CA GLU A 37 -6.11 6.58 -9.67
C GLU A 37 -6.29 6.25 -11.17
N GLY A 38 -7.53 5.94 -11.56
CA GLY A 38 -7.86 5.47 -12.90
C GLY A 38 -7.66 3.97 -13.15
N LEU A 39 -7.02 3.23 -12.23
CA LEU A 39 -6.90 1.77 -12.32
C LEU A 39 -7.81 1.09 -11.29
N ALA A 40 -8.35 -0.07 -11.64
CA ALA A 40 -9.12 -0.91 -10.71
C ALA A 40 -8.27 -1.32 -9.49
N ALA A 41 -8.83 -1.29 -8.28
CA ALA A 41 -8.09 -1.63 -7.07
C ALA A 41 -7.71 -3.13 -7.03
N ALA A 42 -6.41 -3.42 -6.91
CA ALA A 42 -5.91 -4.81 -6.93
C ALA A 42 -5.73 -5.42 -5.53
N GLY A 43 -5.34 -4.62 -4.54
CA GLY A 43 -5.09 -5.13 -3.18
C GLY A 43 -3.86 -6.03 -3.03
N ASN A 44 -2.98 -6.12 -4.03
CA ASN A 44 -1.82 -7.02 -4.03
C ASN A 44 -0.76 -6.64 -3.00
N CYS A 45 -0.36 -5.36 -2.94
CA CYS A 45 0.81 -4.96 -2.16
C CYS A 45 0.58 -4.95 -0.64
N ARG A 46 -0.68 -4.91 -0.18
CA ARG A 46 -1.07 -4.78 1.24
C ARG A 46 -0.43 -3.61 2.00
N ALA A 47 0.22 -2.63 1.37
CA ALA A 47 0.81 -1.50 2.07
C ALA A 47 -0.24 -0.61 2.78
N CYS A 48 -1.49 -0.66 2.34
CA CYS A 48 -2.58 0.22 2.79
C CYS A 48 -3.45 -0.39 3.91
N MET A 49 -2.90 -1.27 4.74
CA MET A 49 -3.68 -1.89 5.81
C MET A 49 -4.18 -0.84 6.82
N VAL A 50 -5.45 -0.95 7.19
CA VAL A 50 -6.12 -0.16 8.23
C VAL A 50 -6.90 -1.08 9.17
N GLU A 51 -7.21 -0.60 10.35
CA GLU A 51 -8.06 -1.29 11.32
C GLU A 51 -9.50 -0.75 11.23
N ILE A 52 -10.47 -1.64 11.33
CA ILE A 52 -11.89 -1.32 11.36
C ILE A 52 -12.44 -1.88 12.68
N GLU A 53 -13.11 -1.05 13.47
CA GLU A 53 -13.66 -1.46 14.76
C GLU A 53 -14.65 -2.62 14.58
N GLY A 54 -14.52 -3.65 15.43
CA GLY A 54 -15.32 -4.87 15.34
C GLY A 54 -14.79 -5.93 14.35
N GLU A 55 -13.88 -5.58 13.42
CA GLU A 55 -13.27 -6.55 12.53
C GLU A 55 -12.02 -7.20 13.15
N ARG A 56 -11.94 -8.54 13.09
CA ARG A 56 -10.79 -9.28 13.63
C ARG A 56 -9.52 -9.06 12.81
N VAL A 57 -9.65 -8.92 11.49
CA VAL A 57 -8.52 -8.78 10.55
C VAL A 57 -8.39 -7.34 10.09
N LEU A 58 -7.17 -6.94 9.73
CA LEU A 58 -6.97 -5.63 9.08
C LEU A 58 -7.52 -5.66 7.66
N ALA A 59 -8.06 -4.54 7.20
CA ALA A 59 -8.59 -4.39 5.85
C ALA A 59 -7.57 -3.66 4.96
N ALA A 60 -7.53 -4.00 3.67
CA ALA A 60 -6.83 -3.15 2.69
C ALA A 60 -7.74 -1.99 2.32
N SER A 61 -7.35 -0.77 2.70
CA SER A 61 -8.19 0.42 2.51
C SER A 61 -8.47 0.74 1.03
N CYS A 62 -7.60 0.28 0.11
CA CYS A 62 -7.83 0.47 -1.32
C CYS A 62 -8.96 -0.40 -1.90
N CYS A 63 -9.34 -1.50 -1.23
CA CYS A 63 -10.37 -2.42 -1.71
C CYS A 63 -11.63 -2.45 -0.84
N ARG A 64 -11.58 -1.84 0.35
CA ARG A 64 -12.72 -1.82 1.27
C ARG A 64 -13.55 -0.57 1.00
N ASN A 65 -14.79 -0.77 0.59
CA ASN A 65 -15.79 0.30 0.45
C ASN A 65 -16.28 0.75 1.82
N ILE A 66 -16.64 2.02 1.90
CA ILE A 66 -17.17 2.62 3.13
C ILE A 66 -18.64 2.21 3.32
N GLU A 67 -18.97 1.85 4.56
CA GLU A 67 -20.32 1.52 5.01
C GLU A 67 -20.73 2.50 6.12
N GLU A 68 -22.04 2.72 6.27
CA GLU A 68 -22.60 3.62 7.27
C GLU A 68 -22.19 3.19 8.69
N GLY A 69 -21.75 4.15 9.51
CA GLY A 69 -21.37 3.91 10.90
C GLY A 69 -20.02 3.19 11.07
N MET A 70 -19.27 2.92 10.00
CA MET A 70 -17.95 2.31 10.09
C MET A 70 -16.99 3.18 10.92
N VAL A 71 -16.14 2.56 11.74
CA VAL A 71 -15.08 3.26 12.47
C VAL A 71 -13.73 2.72 12.01
N VAL A 72 -12.96 3.59 11.36
CA VAL A 72 -11.66 3.26 10.77
C VAL A 72 -10.54 3.93 11.57
N HIS A 73 -9.55 3.14 11.95
CA HIS A 73 -8.31 3.60 12.56
C HIS A 73 -7.14 3.35 11.59
N THR A 74 -6.54 4.43 11.12
CA THR A 74 -5.38 4.39 10.22
C THR A 74 -4.06 4.37 11.00
N ASP A 75 -4.04 4.90 12.21
CA ASP A 75 -2.90 5.05 13.11
C ASP A 75 -2.86 4.03 14.26
N SER A 76 -3.69 2.98 14.19
CA SER A 76 -3.65 1.93 15.21
C SER A 76 -2.31 1.20 15.19
N GLY A 77 -1.79 0.82 16.36
CA GLY A 77 -0.52 0.10 16.47
C GLY A 77 -0.50 -1.22 15.69
N ARG A 78 -1.66 -1.89 15.52
CA ARG A 78 -1.79 -3.09 14.68
C ARG A 78 -1.60 -2.75 13.20
N ALA A 79 -2.25 -1.69 12.72
CA ALA A 79 -2.15 -1.25 11.33
C ALA A 79 -0.74 -0.75 11.00
N GLU A 80 -0.15 0.08 11.86
CA GLU A 80 1.23 0.56 11.71
C GLU A 80 2.24 -0.57 11.63
N LYS A 81 2.17 -1.54 12.56
CA LYS A 81 3.04 -2.71 12.56
C LYS A 81 2.88 -3.54 11.30
N ALA A 82 1.65 -3.77 10.85
CA ALA A 82 1.39 -4.54 9.64
C ALA A 82 1.96 -3.85 8.39
N ARG A 83 1.76 -2.53 8.26
CA ARG A 83 2.30 -1.76 7.13
C ARG A 83 3.83 -1.75 7.13
N LYS A 84 4.45 -1.58 8.30
CA LYS A 84 5.91 -1.67 8.44
C LYS A 84 6.43 -3.04 8.02
N SER A 85 5.85 -4.13 8.52
CA SER A 85 6.26 -5.49 8.13
C SER A 85 6.07 -5.77 6.64
N VAL A 86 4.98 -5.30 6.03
CA VAL A 86 4.77 -5.41 4.58
C VAL A 86 5.87 -4.68 3.81
N LEU A 87 6.22 -3.46 4.20
CA LEU A 87 7.27 -2.69 3.54
C LEU A 87 8.65 -3.32 3.76
N GLU A 88 8.95 -3.85 4.95
CA GLU A 88 10.18 -4.60 5.23
C GLU A 88 10.30 -5.87 4.36
N LEU A 89 9.20 -6.59 4.11
CA LEU A 89 9.17 -7.74 3.20
C LEU A 89 9.40 -7.36 1.74
N LEU A 90 8.81 -6.25 1.30
CA LEU A 90 9.03 -5.77 -0.08
C LEU A 90 10.48 -5.29 -0.28
N LEU A 91 11.05 -4.63 0.73
CA LEU A 91 12.43 -4.15 0.68
C LEU A 91 13.45 -5.28 0.72
N SER A 92 13.18 -6.40 1.39
CA SER A 92 14.14 -7.51 1.45
C SER A 92 14.38 -8.13 0.07
N ASP A 93 13.38 -8.10 -0.80
CA ASP A 93 13.48 -8.63 -2.16
C ASP A 93 13.88 -7.57 -3.20
N SER A 94 13.62 -6.28 -2.95
CA SER A 94 14.04 -5.20 -3.84
C SER A 94 15.48 -4.76 -3.55
N SER A 95 16.40 -4.88 -4.52
CA SER A 95 17.76 -4.36 -4.33
C SER A 95 17.84 -2.84 -4.53
N ASP A 96 17.47 -2.09 -3.49
CA ASP A 96 17.42 -0.61 -3.51
C ASP A 96 18.81 0.01 -3.79
N GLU A 97 19.91 -0.69 -3.48
CA GLU A 97 21.28 -0.21 -3.70
C GLU A 97 21.73 -0.23 -5.17
N ARG A 98 21.10 -1.04 -6.03
CA ARG A 98 21.48 -1.16 -7.45
C ARG A 98 20.80 -0.14 -8.37
N TYR A 99 19.71 0.47 -7.92
CA TYR A 99 18.85 1.30 -8.75
C TYR A 99 18.55 2.65 -8.10
N THR A 100 17.76 3.48 -8.79
CA THR A 100 17.41 4.82 -8.30
C THR A 100 16.54 4.73 -7.05
N THR A 101 17.00 5.34 -5.96
CA THR A 101 16.32 5.33 -4.66
C THR A 101 15.14 6.28 -4.55
N SER A 102 14.79 7.02 -5.61
CA SER A 102 13.63 7.92 -5.67
C SER A 102 12.35 7.17 -6.06
N SER A 103 12.02 6.09 -5.36
CA SER A 103 10.84 5.26 -5.62
C SER A 103 9.71 5.47 -4.59
N GLU A 104 8.46 5.14 -4.94
CA GLU A 104 7.34 5.14 -3.97
C GLU A 104 7.61 4.16 -2.80
N LEU A 105 8.27 3.03 -3.07
CA LEU A 105 8.66 2.08 -2.02
C LEU A 105 9.63 2.72 -1.03
N ALA A 106 10.70 3.36 -1.51
CA ALA A 106 11.67 4.06 -0.67
C ALA A 106 11.02 5.21 0.11
N HIS A 107 10.10 5.96 -0.51
CA HIS A 107 9.35 7.02 0.16
C HIS A 107 8.55 6.49 1.36
N TRP A 108 7.73 5.46 1.14
CA TRP A 108 6.90 4.90 2.21
C TRP A 108 7.72 4.16 3.26
N ALA A 109 8.77 3.45 2.84
CA ALA A 109 9.72 2.78 3.73
C ALA A 109 10.35 3.77 4.72
N LYS A 110 10.87 4.89 4.20
CA LYS A 110 11.44 5.95 5.04
C LYS A 110 10.41 6.50 6.02
N LYS A 111 9.18 6.72 5.56
CA LYS A 111 8.12 7.31 6.35
C LYS A 111 7.65 6.44 7.53
N VAL A 112 7.64 5.11 7.36
CA VAL A 112 7.30 4.16 8.43
C VAL A 112 8.52 3.59 9.15
N GLU A 113 9.71 4.09 8.82
CA GLU A 113 11.00 3.63 9.34
C GLU A 113 11.22 2.11 9.12
N ALA A 114 10.81 1.59 7.97
CA ALA A 114 11.04 0.21 7.56
C ALA A 114 12.53 -0.03 7.24
N ARG A 115 13.02 -1.22 7.56
CA ARG A 115 14.42 -1.64 7.35
C ARG A 115 14.50 -2.67 6.23
N SER A 116 15.43 -2.49 5.31
CA SER A 116 15.63 -3.41 4.17
C SER A 116 16.13 -4.80 4.57
N ASN A 117 16.95 -4.89 5.63
CA ASN A 117 17.59 -6.15 6.04
C ASN A 117 16.88 -6.84 7.22
N TYR A 118 15.58 -6.59 7.41
CA TYR A 118 14.83 -7.21 8.52
C TYR A 118 14.45 -8.67 8.23
N TYR A 119 14.16 -8.98 6.96
CA TYR A 119 13.86 -10.32 6.47
C TYR A 119 14.94 -10.81 5.50
N PRO A 120 15.15 -12.13 5.38
CA PRO A 120 16.03 -12.68 4.36
C PRO A 120 15.45 -12.45 2.95
N SER A 121 16.33 -12.12 2.01
CA SER A 121 15.98 -11.98 0.60
C SER A 121 15.82 -13.34 -0.10
N HIS A 122 14.91 -13.42 -1.06
CA HIS A 122 14.79 -14.55 -1.98
C HIS A 122 15.67 -14.38 -3.22
N THR A 123 15.87 -15.47 -3.96
CA THR A 123 16.49 -15.40 -5.28
C THR A 123 15.61 -14.61 -6.24
N GLN A 124 16.12 -13.46 -6.69
CA GLN A 124 15.40 -12.60 -7.61
C GLN A 124 15.51 -13.06 -9.07
N PRO A 125 14.46 -12.84 -9.88
CA PRO A 125 14.51 -13.09 -11.31
C PRO A 125 15.54 -12.19 -12.01
N LYS A 126 16.02 -12.63 -13.18
CA LYS A 126 16.91 -11.83 -14.03
C LYS A 126 16.15 -10.70 -14.71
N GLU A 127 16.89 -9.67 -15.09
CA GLU A 127 16.43 -8.57 -15.93
C GLU A 127 15.85 -9.08 -17.27
N ASP A 128 14.84 -8.39 -17.79
CA ASP A 128 14.24 -8.65 -19.11
C ASP A 128 14.51 -7.48 -20.05
N HIS A 129 15.28 -7.75 -21.10
CA HIS A 129 15.62 -6.81 -22.19
C HIS A 129 15.09 -7.29 -23.55
N SER A 130 14.12 -8.20 -23.57
CA SER A 130 13.57 -8.76 -24.81
C SER A 130 12.85 -7.73 -25.69
N HIS A 131 12.36 -6.64 -25.08
CA HIS A 131 11.63 -5.58 -25.79
C HIS A 131 12.54 -4.39 -26.15
N PRO A 132 12.49 -3.86 -27.39
CA PRO A 132 13.43 -2.83 -27.87
C PRO A 132 13.26 -1.45 -27.21
N ALA A 133 12.08 -1.16 -26.64
CA ALA A 133 11.77 0.14 -26.04
C ALA A 133 11.70 0.12 -24.51
N ILE A 134 11.62 -1.06 -23.88
CA ILE A 134 11.38 -1.19 -22.44
C ILE A 134 12.29 -2.29 -21.91
N SER A 135 13.16 -1.94 -20.97
CA SER A 135 13.89 -2.90 -20.14
C SER A 135 13.22 -2.99 -18.78
N VAL A 136 13.12 -4.20 -18.24
CA VAL A 136 12.47 -4.47 -16.95
C VAL A 136 13.47 -5.12 -16.01
N ASN A 137 13.87 -4.38 -14.98
CA ASN A 137 14.68 -4.91 -13.89
C ASN A 137 13.74 -5.66 -12.93
N LEU A 138 13.57 -6.96 -13.16
CA LEU A 138 12.58 -7.76 -12.43
C LEU A 138 12.93 -7.94 -10.95
N ASP A 139 14.19 -7.74 -10.56
CA ASP A 139 14.68 -7.70 -9.18
C ASP A 139 14.38 -6.37 -8.45
N ALA A 140 13.91 -5.35 -9.18
CA ALA A 140 13.33 -4.12 -8.60
C ALA A 140 11.78 -4.16 -8.58
N CYS A 141 11.16 -5.17 -9.20
CA CYS A 141 9.71 -5.29 -9.28
C CYS A 141 9.14 -5.84 -7.97
N ILE A 142 8.11 -5.16 -7.43
CA ILE A 142 7.35 -5.61 -6.25
C ILE A 142 6.06 -6.36 -6.62
N GLN A 143 5.92 -6.75 -7.89
CA GLN A 143 4.77 -7.51 -8.41
C GLN A 143 3.41 -6.85 -8.09
N CYS A 144 3.37 -5.51 -8.10
CA CYS A 144 2.16 -4.74 -7.78
C CYS A 144 1.08 -4.79 -8.88
N THR A 145 1.40 -5.35 -10.06
CA THR A 145 0.53 -5.49 -11.24
C THR A 145 -0.04 -4.19 -11.80
N ARG A 146 0.53 -3.02 -11.47
CA ARG A 146 0.11 -1.75 -12.09
C ARG A 146 0.41 -1.72 -13.59
N CYS A 147 1.48 -2.34 -14.06
CA CYS A 147 1.83 -2.39 -15.48
C CYS A 147 0.94 -3.33 -16.32
N LEU A 148 0.13 -4.17 -15.67
CA LEU A 148 -0.75 -5.14 -16.33
C LEU A 148 -2.22 -4.66 -16.38
N ARG A 149 -2.50 -3.46 -15.88
CA ARG A 149 -3.84 -2.87 -15.74
C ARG A 149 -3.84 -1.48 -16.36
#